data_AF-A0A0U2YQL8-F1
#
_entry.id   AF-A0A0U2YQL8-F1
#
_cell.length_a   1.000
_cell.length_b   1.000
_cell.length_c   1.000
_cell.angle_alpha   90.00
_cell.angle_beta   90.00
_cell.angle_gamma   90.00
#
_symmetry.space_group_name_H-M   'P 1'
#
loop_
_entity.id
_entity.type
_entity.pdbx_description
1 polymer ?
#
loop_
_entity_poly.entity_id
_entity_poly.type
_entity_poly.pdbx_seq_one_letter_code
_entity_poly.pdbx_strand_id
1 'polypeptide(L)'
;RDLIGVDKAGASFPEDAVGPSGFYAPGPVSVLEGRYLMDAADAAGQSVSSAKLQSLIGCNPTSMGEEPCARKFVTEFGRRAFRRPLKPREVETLLGFFSQARKTIAATFVEAARLVVRAVMQSPRFLYHDEAISKVPEADGLVALDSHALASRLSYLIWRSMPDDALFTAADEGRLASAEDIARETRRMIADPRFRATLESFHLQWLGIKELTQATKDPVLFPMFDDALSASMQRETVEFVTQV
;
A
#
# COMPACT_ATOMS: atom_id res chain seq x y z
N ARG A 1 1.65 -1.41 -6.56
CA ARG A 1 1.41 -0.56 -7.74
C ARG A 1 1.75 0.90 -7.51
N ASP A 2 1.06 1.61 -6.62
CA ASP A 2 1.04 3.09 -6.65
C ASP A 2 2.33 3.77 -6.17
N LEU A 3 3.01 3.17 -5.19
CA LEU A 3 4.28 3.69 -4.69
C LEU A 3 5.40 3.48 -5.71
N ILE A 4 5.61 2.22 -6.13
CA ILE A 4 6.81 1.78 -6.86
C ILE A 4 6.58 1.36 -8.32
N GLY A 5 5.36 1.46 -8.83
CA GLY A 5 5.01 1.10 -10.21
C GLY A 5 5.05 -0.40 -10.53
N VAL A 6 4.94 -1.28 -9.53
CA VAL A 6 4.94 -2.74 -9.70
C VAL A 6 3.54 -3.30 -9.40
N ASP A 7 2.95 -4.00 -10.37
CA ASP A 7 1.62 -4.63 -10.24
C ASP A 7 1.69 -6.06 -9.69
N LYS A 8 2.64 -6.86 -10.17
CA LYS A 8 2.97 -8.17 -9.63
C LYS A 8 4.49 -8.30 -9.55
N ALA A 9 5.01 -8.48 -8.34
CA ALA A 9 6.37 -8.96 -8.16
C ALA A 9 6.36 -10.48 -8.35
N GLY A 10 7.45 -11.09 -8.83
CA GLY A 10 7.52 -12.53 -9.07
C GLY A 10 7.26 -13.42 -7.82
N ALA A 11 7.17 -12.83 -6.63
CA ALA A 11 6.74 -13.46 -5.40
C ALA A 11 5.35 -12.94 -4.99
N SER A 12 4.42 -13.86 -4.72
CA SER A 12 3.08 -13.53 -4.25
C SER A 12 3.13 -13.17 -2.76
N PHE A 13 2.54 -12.03 -2.40
CA PHE A 13 2.21 -11.76 -1.00
C PHE A 13 1.21 -12.82 -0.52
N PRO A 14 1.33 -13.31 0.73
CA PRO A 14 0.29 -14.17 1.30
C PRO A 14 -1.06 -13.45 1.25
N GLU A 15 -2.11 -14.17 0.92
CA GLU A 15 -3.47 -13.64 1.00
C GLU A 15 -3.90 -13.54 2.47
N ASP A 16 -4.64 -12.49 2.80
CA ASP A 16 -5.28 -12.37 4.09
C ASP A 16 -6.32 -13.49 4.27
N ALA A 17 -6.57 -13.87 5.53
CA ALA A 17 -7.62 -14.84 5.83
C ALA A 17 -9.01 -14.20 5.68
N VAL A 18 -10.01 -15.00 5.33
CA VAL A 18 -11.41 -14.57 5.36
C VAL A 18 -11.85 -14.50 6.84
N GLY A 19 -12.24 -13.31 7.28
CA GLY A 19 -12.75 -13.06 8.62
C GLY A 19 -14.18 -13.58 8.82
N PRO A 20 -14.70 -13.54 10.06
CA PRO A 20 -16.03 -14.05 10.39
C PRO A 20 -17.18 -13.32 9.68
N SER A 21 -16.93 -12.12 9.14
CA SER A 21 -17.88 -11.34 8.35
C SER A 21 -17.90 -11.72 6.86
N GLY A 22 -17.07 -12.68 6.41
CA GLY A 22 -16.95 -13.05 5.00
C GLY A 22 -16.03 -12.15 4.16
N PHE A 23 -15.41 -11.14 4.78
CA PHE A 23 -14.42 -10.28 4.13
C PHE A 23 -13.01 -10.68 4.54
N TYR A 24 -12.03 -10.49 3.66
CA TYR A 24 -10.63 -10.59 4.03
C TYR A 24 -10.32 -9.63 5.17
N ALA A 25 -9.67 -10.14 6.20
CA ALA A 25 -9.34 -9.38 7.39
C ALA A 25 -7.89 -9.66 7.80
N PRO A 26 -7.17 -8.65 8.33
CA PRO A 26 -5.83 -8.89 8.86
C PRO A 26 -5.92 -9.87 10.04
N GLY A 27 -5.05 -10.88 10.03
CA GLY A 27 -4.94 -11.88 11.07
C GLY A 27 -3.58 -11.84 11.78
N PRO A 28 -3.38 -12.65 12.83
CA PRO A 28 -2.07 -12.87 13.42
C PRO A 28 -1.09 -13.36 12.35
N VAL A 29 0.06 -12.70 12.24
CA VAL A 29 1.11 -13.10 11.29
C VAL A 29 2.06 -14.11 11.96
N SER A 30 2.09 -15.33 11.44
CA SER A 30 3.06 -16.34 11.86
C SER A 30 4.48 -15.99 11.43
N VAL A 31 5.48 -16.65 12.02
CA VAL A 31 6.89 -16.47 11.63
C VAL A 31 7.12 -16.81 10.15
N LEU A 32 6.40 -17.80 9.63
CA LEU A 32 6.51 -18.21 8.23
C LEU A 32 5.91 -17.17 7.28
N GLU A 33 4.71 -16.67 7.58
CA GLU A 33 4.08 -15.61 6.80
C GLU A 33 4.90 -14.32 6.84
N GLY A 34 5.48 -13.99 8.00
CA GLY A 34 6.41 -12.86 8.11
C GLY A 34 7.61 -12.99 7.17
N ARG A 35 8.16 -14.20 7.00
CA ARG A 35 9.22 -14.46 6.01
C ARG A 35 8.73 -14.28 4.58
N TYR A 36 7.55 -14.82 4.24
CA TYR A 36 6.98 -14.64 2.91
C TYR A 36 6.69 -13.18 2.57
N LEU A 37 6.20 -12.39 3.54
CA LEU A 37 6.00 -10.95 3.38
C LEU A 37 7.32 -10.22 3.09
N MET A 38 8.40 -10.55 3.82
CA MET A 38 9.72 -9.95 3.59
C MET A 38 10.29 -10.33 2.22
N ASP A 39 10.22 -11.61 1.84
CA ASP A 39 10.72 -12.10 0.56
C ASP A 39 9.95 -11.47 -0.62
N ALA A 40 8.61 -11.38 -0.50
CA ALA A 40 7.77 -10.73 -1.49
C ALA A 40 8.05 -9.23 -1.61
N ALA A 41 8.25 -8.54 -0.48
CA ALA A 41 8.61 -7.13 -0.45
C ALA A 41 9.99 -6.86 -1.07
N ASP A 42 10.97 -7.74 -0.80
CA ASP A 42 12.30 -7.66 -1.41
C ASP A 42 12.23 -7.85 -2.93
N ALA A 43 11.52 -8.89 -3.38
CA ALA A 43 11.30 -9.16 -4.79
C ALA A 43 10.60 -7.98 -5.49
N ALA A 44 9.61 -7.34 -4.83
CA ALA A 44 8.93 -6.18 -5.36
C ALA A 44 9.85 -4.96 -5.48
N GLY A 45 10.65 -4.67 -4.45
CA GLY A 45 11.65 -3.60 -4.48
C GLY A 45 12.74 -3.84 -5.53
N GLN A 46 13.14 -5.09 -5.73
CA GLN A 46 14.07 -5.48 -6.80
C GLN A 46 13.44 -5.31 -8.19
N SER A 47 12.14 -5.53 -8.34
CA SER A 47 11.43 -5.45 -9.63
C SER A 47 11.14 -4.03 -10.11
N VAL A 48 11.44 -2.99 -9.31
CA VAL A 48 11.21 -1.59 -9.71
C VAL A 48 12.03 -1.26 -10.96
N SER A 49 11.40 -0.74 -12.02
CA SER A 49 12.15 -0.39 -13.23
C SER A 49 13.13 0.76 -12.98
N SER A 50 14.23 0.84 -13.73
CA SER A 50 15.20 1.93 -13.59
C SER A 50 14.58 3.31 -13.83
N ALA A 51 13.65 3.42 -14.80
CA ALA A 51 12.91 4.66 -15.07
C ALA A 51 12.05 5.09 -13.86
N LYS A 52 11.32 4.13 -13.26
CA LYS A 52 10.52 4.42 -12.07
C LYS A 52 11.39 4.77 -10.87
N LEU A 53 12.50 4.05 -10.66
CA LEU A 53 13.44 4.36 -9.60
C LEU A 53 14.05 5.76 -9.76
N GLN A 54 14.41 6.18 -10.98
CA GLN A 54 14.89 7.54 -11.24
C GLN A 54 13.83 8.60 -10.94
N SER A 55 12.56 8.31 -11.27
CA SER A 55 11.43 9.16 -10.90
C SER A 55 11.23 9.24 -9.38
N LEU A 56 11.46 8.16 -8.64
CA LEU A 56 11.40 8.16 -7.17
C LEU A 56 12.56 8.95 -6.55
N ILE A 57 13.75 8.90 -7.14
CA ILE A 57 14.92 9.68 -6.69
C ILE A 57 14.63 11.20 -6.81
N GLY A 58 14.03 11.65 -7.91
CA GLY A 58 13.49 13.02 -8.01
C GLY A 58 14.53 14.15 -7.90
N CYS A 59 15.83 13.84 -8.03
CA CYS A 59 16.94 14.79 -8.03
C CYS A 59 18.11 14.26 -8.85
N ASN A 60 19.04 15.16 -9.17
CA ASN A 60 20.29 14.81 -9.85
C ASN A 60 21.46 14.98 -8.87
N PRO A 61 22.18 13.90 -8.51
CA PRO A 61 23.27 13.96 -7.53
C PRO A 61 24.50 14.73 -8.05
N THR A 62 24.70 14.85 -9.36
CA THR A 62 25.83 15.59 -9.94
C THR A 62 25.65 17.10 -9.76
N SER A 63 24.42 17.61 -9.89
CA SER A 63 24.15 19.05 -9.74
C SER A 63 23.82 19.46 -8.30
N MET A 64 23.14 18.60 -7.54
CA MET A 64 22.70 18.88 -6.17
C MET A 64 23.72 18.47 -5.10
N GLY A 65 24.68 17.62 -5.47
CA GLY A 65 25.49 16.86 -4.53
C GLY A 65 24.84 15.53 -4.15
N GLU A 66 25.67 14.52 -3.90
CA GLU A 66 25.22 13.16 -3.62
C GLU A 66 24.42 13.06 -2.32
N GLU A 67 24.94 13.58 -1.21
CA GLU A 67 24.27 13.49 0.10
C GLU A 67 22.94 14.27 0.12
N PRO A 68 22.86 15.54 -0.35
CA PRO A 68 21.60 16.28 -0.36
C PRO A 68 20.53 15.60 -1.24
N CYS A 69 20.92 15.02 -2.38
CA CYS A 69 20.01 14.28 -3.24
C CYS A 69 19.55 12.97 -2.59
N ALA A 70 20.46 12.21 -1.98
CA ALA A 70 20.11 10.99 -1.24
C ALA A 70 19.15 11.29 -0.08
N ARG A 71 19.37 12.38 0.66
CA ARG A 71 18.52 12.80 1.78
C ARG A 71 17.13 13.20 1.31
N LYS A 72 17.03 13.97 0.24
CA LYS A 72 15.75 14.32 -0.40
C LYS A 72 14.99 13.06 -0.79
N PHE A 73 15.63 12.17 -1.55
CA PHE A 73 15.06 10.90 -1.98
C PHE A 73 14.54 10.07 -0.80
N VAL A 74 15.38 9.81 0.21
CA VAL A 74 15.02 9.02 1.41
C VAL A 74 13.82 9.63 2.13
N THR A 75 13.80 10.96 2.26
CA THR A 75 12.73 11.67 2.99
C THR A 75 11.41 11.60 2.22
N GLU A 76 11.41 11.91 0.92
CA GLU A 76 10.20 11.92 0.09
C GLU A 76 9.66 10.51 -0.14
N PHE A 77 10.54 9.56 -0.48
CA PHE A 77 10.14 8.17 -0.69
C PHE A 77 9.66 7.52 0.61
N GLY A 78 10.42 7.69 1.69
CA GLY A 78 10.07 7.17 3.01
C GLY A 78 8.74 7.73 3.48
N ARG A 79 8.48 9.02 3.28
CA ARG A 79 7.22 9.67 3.71
C ARG A 79 6.01 8.99 3.09
N ARG A 80 6.09 8.70 1.79
CA ARG A 80 5.04 8.01 1.05
C ARG A 80 4.93 6.54 1.48
N ALA A 81 6.06 5.86 1.67
CA ALA A 81 6.09 4.45 2.06
C ALA A 81 5.56 4.19 3.48
N PHE A 82 5.97 5.00 4.45
CA PHE A 82 5.53 4.89 5.85
C PHE A 82 4.26 5.68 6.12
N ARG A 83 3.78 6.46 5.13
CA ARG A 83 2.52 7.21 5.14
C ARG A 83 2.46 8.29 6.23
N ARG A 84 3.63 8.79 6.63
CA ARG A 84 3.82 9.88 7.59
C ARG A 84 5.20 10.51 7.39
N PRO A 85 5.45 11.73 7.91
CA PRO A 85 6.80 12.24 8.03
C PRO A 85 7.73 11.23 8.71
N LEU A 86 8.94 11.06 8.17
CA LEU A 86 9.97 10.25 8.80
C LEU A 86 10.47 10.95 10.06
N LYS A 87 10.73 10.15 11.09
CA LYS A 87 11.46 10.61 12.27
C LYS A 87 12.91 10.90 11.86
N PRO A 88 13.59 11.87 12.47
CA PRO A 88 14.99 12.18 12.12
C PRO A 88 15.90 10.93 12.13
N ARG A 89 15.74 10.05 13.12
CA ARG A 89 16.51 8.79 13.19
C ARG A 89 16.23 7.82 12.04
N GLU A 90 15.00 7.79 11.53
CA GLU A 90 14.63 6.94 10.38
C GLU A 90 15.33 7.46 9.11
N VAL A 91 15.37 8.78 8.92
CA VAL A 91 16.12 9.41 7.82
C VAL A 91 17.61 9.05 7.91
N GLU A 92 18.24 9.26 9.08
CA GLU A 92 19.66 8.97 9.27
C GLU A 92 19.99 7.48 9.09
N THR A 93 19.11 6.57 9.51
CA THR A 93 19.32 5.13 9.33
C THR A 93 19.30 4.74 7.85
N LEU A 94 18.33 5.25 7.09
CA LEU A 94 18.23 4.96 5.66
C LEU A 94 19.36 5.61 4.86
N LEU A 95 19.78 6.83 5.23
CA LEU A 95 20.95 7.50 4.65
C LEU A 95 22.26 6.78 4.98
N GLY A 96 22.40 6.30 6.22
CA GLY A 96 23.53 5.48 6.63
C GLY A 96 23.61 4.19 5.82
N PHE A 97 22.47 3.52 5.62
CA PHE A 97 22.38 2.33 4.79
C PHE A 97 22.75 2.60 3.32
N PHE A 98 22.22 3.69 2.74
CA PHE A 98 22.60 4.16 1.40
C PHE A 98 24.11 4.37 1.30
N SER A 99 24.68 5.12 2.24
CA SER A 99 26.12 5.45 2.26
C SER A 99 26.99 4.21 2.45
N GLN A 100 26.52 3.24 3.23
CA GLN A 100 27.23 1.97 3.42
C GLN A 100 27.29 1.19 2.12
N ALA A 101 26.18 1.08 1.37
CA ALA A 101 26.16 0.41 0.07
C ALA A 101 27.13 1.07 -0.93
N ARG A 102 27.20 2.40 -0.95
CA ARG A 102 28.17 3.15 -1.77
C ARG A 102 29.62 2.80 -1.41
N LYS A 103 29.92 2.60 -0.12
CA LYS A 103 31.28 2.37 0.39
C LYS A 103 31.74 0.91 0.32
N THR A 104 30.91 -0.04 0.71
CA THR A 104 31.34 -1.44 0.92
C THR A 104 31.32 -2.27 -0.33
N ILE A 105 30.33 -2.06 -1.19
CA ILE A 105 30.13 -2.84 -2.42
C ILE A 105 30.28 -1.99 -3.68
N ALA A 106 30.74 -0.74 -3.53
CA ALA A 106 30.91 0.22 -4.63
C ALA A 106 29.64 0.40 -5.50
N ALA A 107 28.45 0.22 -4.90
CA ALA A 107 27.19 0.38 -5.61
C ALA A 107 27.10 1.78 -6.22
N THR A 108 26.59 1.93 -7.43
CA THR A 108 26.21 3.22 -8.03
C THR A 108 25.14 3.93 -7.19
N PHE A 109 24.89 5.23 -7.43
CA PHE A 109 23.84 5.98 -6.74
C PHE A 109 22.48 5.28 -6.89
N VAL A 110 22.16 4.85 -8.11
CA VAL A 110 20.89 4.19 -8.44
C VAL A 110 20.80 2.81 -7.78
N GLU A 111 21.89 2.03 -7.74
CA GLU A 111 21.91 0.74 -7.04
C GLU A 111 21.75 0.91 -5.52
N ALA A 112 22.41 1.90 -4.91
CA ALA A 112 22.23 2.23 -3.50
C ALA A 112 20.79 2.69 -3.20
N ALA A 113 20.19 3.50 -4.08
CA ALA A 113 18.79 3.91 -3.96
C ALA A 113 17.84 2.71 -4.06
N ARG A 114 18.10 1.75 -4.95
CA ARG A 114 17.33 0.50 -5.05
C ARG A 114 17.40 -0.31 -3.76
N LEU A 115 18.58 -0.41 -3.15
CA LEU A 115 18.75 -1.09 -1.86
C LEU A 115 17.92 -0.40 -0.77
N VAL A 116 17.90 0.94 -0.74
CA VAL A 116 17.03 1.69 0.18
C VAL A 116 15.56 1.36 -0.06
N VAL A 117 15.09 1.33 -1.32
CA VAL A 117 13.71 0.93 -1.65
C VAL A 117 13.40 -0.46 -1.09
N ARG A 118 14.27 -1.44 -1.33
CA ARG A 118 14.12 -2.82 -0.82
C ARG A 118 14.07 -2.86 0.70
N ALA A 119 14.94 -2.11 1.38
CA ALA A 119 14.99 -2.05 2.84
C ALA A 119 13.72 -1.40 3.44
N VAL A 120 13.24 -0.32 2.84
CA VAL A 120 11.99 0.36 3.25
C VAL A 120 10.80 -0.58 3.06
N MET A 121 10.73 -1.32 1.95
CA MET A 121 9.63 -2.25 1.70
C MET A 121 9.60 -3.45 2.65
N GLN A 122 10.77 -3.89 3.14
CA GLN A 122 10.86 -4.94 4.15
C GLN A 122 10.64 -4.41 5.58
N SER A 123 10.50 -3.10 5.76
CA SER A 123 10.26 -2.52 7.07
C SER A 123 8.86 -2.87 7.59
N PRO A 124 8.71 -3.21 8.88
CA PRO A 124 7.40 -3.30 9.51
C PRO A 124 6.55 -2.03 9.36
N ARG A 125 7.18 -0.85 9.26
CA ARG A 125 6.47 0.42 9.05
C ARG A 125 5.82 0.53 7.68
N PHE A 126 6.31 -0.23 6.69
CA PHE A 126 5.71 -0.35 5.36
C PHE A 126 4.72 -1.52 5.30
N LEU A 127 5.12 -2.70 5.79
CA LEU A 127 4.33 -3.93 5.74
C LEU A 127 3.05 -3.84 6.59
N TYR A 128 3.09 -3.09 7.69
CA TYR A 128 1.94 -2.87 8.56
C TYR A 128 1.49 -1.41 8.54
N HIS A 129 0.20 -1.21 8.86
CA HIS A 129 -0.31 0.11 9.19
C HIS A 129 0.14 0.51 10.59
N ASP A 130 0.86 1.63 10.64
CA ASP A 130 1.31 2.25 11.89
C ASP A 130 0.15 3.08 12.45
N GLU A 131 -0.67 2.48 13.32
CA GLU A 131 -1.78 3.17 13.99
C GLU A 131 -1.27 4.00 15.16
N ALA A 132 -0.51 5.04 14.84
CA ALA A 132 0.03 5.95 15.84
C ALA A 132 -1.11 6.65 16.60
N ILE A 133 -1.00 6.57 17.92
CA ILE A 133 -1.96 7.11 18.87
C ILE A 133 -1.74 8.62 19.02
N SER A 134 -2.81 9.40 18.90
CA SER A 134 -2.80 10.82 19.17
C SER A 134 -2.50 11.10 20.65
N LYS A 135 -2.17 12.35 20.97
CA LYS A 135 -1.99 12.78 22.37
C LYS A 135 -3.33 13.03 23.09
N VAL A 136 -4.46 12.82 22.43
CA VAL A 136 -5.78 12.97 23.04
C VAL A 136 -5.96 11.84 24.06
N PRO A 137 -6.41 12.13 25.29
CA PRO A 137 -6.67 11.11 26.29
C PRO A 137 -7.63 10.04 25.78
N GLU A 138 -7.41 8.80 26.22
CA GLU A 138 -8.35 7.71 26.02
C GLU A 138 -9.72 8.07 26.61
N ALA A 139 -10.78 7.75 25.88
CA ALA A 139 -12.16 7.93 26.31
C ALA A 139 -12.93 6.63 26.05
N ASP A 140 -13.63 6.11 27.06
CA ASP A 140 -14.46 4.90 26.97
C ASP A 140 -13.72 3.66 26.42
N GLY A 141 -12.44 3.49 26.75
CA GLY A 141 -11.63 2.38 26.23
C GLY A 141 -11.14 2.57 24.79
N LEU A 142 -11.40 3.74 24.19
CA LEU A 142 -11.03 4.07 22.83
C LEU A 142 -9.88 5.07 22.80
N VAL A 143 -8.92 4.79 21.92
CA VAL A 143 -7.75 5.64 21.69
C VAL A 143 -7.89 6.34 20.36
N ALA A 144 -7.76 7.66 20.36
CA ALA A 144 -7.83 8.45 19.14
C ALA A 144 -6.54 8.32 18.33
N LEU A 145 -6.67 8.04 17.03
CA LEU A 145 -5.55 8.01 16.08
C LEU A 145 -5.05 9.43 15.77
N ASP A 146 -3.76 9.56 15.47
CA ASP A 146 -3.25 10.81 14.90
C ASP A 146 -3.71 11.01 13.44
N SER A 147 -3.53 12.23 12.92
CA SER A 147 -4.02 12.60 11.59
C SER A 147 -3.38 11.79 10.46
N HIS A 148 -2.12 11.34 10.59
CA HIS A 148 -1.46 10.53 9.56
C HIS A 148 -1.94 9.07 9.59
N ALA A 149 -2.15 8.52 10.78
CA ALA A 149 -2.75 7.20 10.95
C ALA A 149 -4.20 7.19 10.42
N LEU A 150 -4.98 8.23 10.70
CA LEU A 150 -6.34 8.35 10.20
C LEU A 150 -6.39 8.56 8.67
N ALA A 151 -5.51 9.39 8.11
CA ALA A 151 -5.35 9.53 6.67
C ALA A 151 -5.05 8.19 5.99
N SER A 152 -4.12 7.41 6.57
CA SER A 152 -3.80 6.07 6.07
C SER A 152 -5.01 5.14 6.16
N ARG A 153 -5.74 5.15 7.28
CA ARG A 153 -6.93 4.31 7.44
C ARG A 153 -8.02 4.65 6.42
N LEU A 154 -8.26 5.93 6.17
CA LEU A 154 -9.20 6.38 5.13
C LEU A 154 -8.75 5.96 3.73
N SER A 155 -7.47 6.14 3.39
CA SER A 155 -6.96 5.82 2.05
C SER A 155 -7.04 4.32 1.75
N TYR A 156 -6.73 3.46 2.71
CA TYR A 156 -6.82 2.01 2.50
C TYR A 156 -8.26 1.50 2.56
N LEU A 157 -9.13 2.12 3.36
CA LEU A 157 -10.55 1.81 3.36
C LEU A 157 -11.23 2.15 2.03
N ILE A 158 -10.95 3.34 1.49
CA ILE A 158 -11.67 3.87 0.31
C ILE A 158 -10.96 3.54 -1.00
N TRP A 159 -9.64 3.60 -1.07
CA TRP A 159 -8.88 3.38 -2.31
C TRP A 159 -8.03 2.12 -2.31
N ARG A 160 -7.93 1.40 -1.18
CA ARG A 160 -7.02 0.25 -1.02
C ARG A 160 -5.58 0.61 -1.42
N SER A 161 -5.21 1.87 -1.19
CA SER A 161 -3.95 2.48 -1.62
C SER A 161 -3.50 3.53 -0.61
N MET A 162 -2.26 4.00 -0.76
CA MET A 162 -1.69 5.04 0.08
C MET A 162 -2.42 6.39 -0.06
N PRO A 163 -2.30 7.29 0.94
CA PRO A 163 -2.84 8.64 0.84
C PRO A 163 -2.30 9.37 -0.40
N ASP A 164 -3.13 10.23 -0.99
CA ASP A 164 -2.67 11.18 -2.00
C ASP A 164 -2.11 12.45 -1.35
N ASP A 165 -1.50 13.33 -2.15
CA ASP A 165 -0.84 14.54 -1.65
C ASP A 165 -1.82 15.43 -0.88
N ALA A 166 -3.07 15.56 -1.34
CA ALA A 166 -4.10 16.32 -0.64
C ALA A 166 -4.39 15.77 0.76
N LEU A 167 -4.50 14.45 0.90
CA LEU A 167 -4.73 13.80 2.19
C LEU A 167 -3.48 13.85 3.09
N PHE A 168 -2.27 13.76 2.51
CA PHE A 168 -1.02 14.00 3.24
C PHE A 168 -0.92 15.43 3.78
N THR A 169 -1.27 16.43 2.97
CA THR A 169 -1.30 17.84 3.39
C THR A 169 -2.32 18.05 4.50
N ALA A 170 -3.53 17.50 4.37
CA ALA A 170 -4.53 17.57 5.43
C ALA A 170 -4.02 16.98 6.75
N ALA A 171 -3.31 15.85 6.70
CA ALA A 171 -2.71 15.24 7.89
C ALA A 171 -1.57 16.08 8.49
N ASP A 172 -0.70 16.66 7.66
CA ASP A 172 0.38 17.56 8.12
C ASP A 172 -0.15 18.81 8.82
N GLU A 173 -1.28 19.34 8.34
CA GLU A 173 -1.97 20.50 8.91
C GLU A 173 -2.77 20.16 10.19
N GLY A 174 -2.74 18.90 10.64
CA GLY A 174 -3.51 18.44 11.79
C GLY A 174 -5.02 18.42 11.55
N ARG A 175 -5.47 18.45 10.28
CA ARG A 175 -6.87 18.21 9.92
C ARG A 175 -7.22 16.72 10.12
N LEU A 176 -8.45 16.35 9.78
CA LEU A 176 -9.04 15.03 10.03
C LEU A 176 -9.37 14.74 11.50
N ALA A 177 -9.23 15.72 12.39
CA ALA A 177 -9.61 15.57 13.80
C ALA A 177 -11.12 15.71 14.05
N SER A 178 -11.88 16.19 13.05
CA SER A 178 -13.33 16.40 13.15
C SER A 178 -14.10 15.49 12.19
N ALA A 179 -15.33 15.13 12.58
CA ALA A 179 -16.23 14.36 11.71
C ALA A 179 -16.53 15.09 10.40
N GLU A 180 -16.58 16.42 10.41
CA GLU A 180 -16.80 17.24 9.22
C GLU A 180 -15.62 17.14 8.24
N ASP A 181 -14.39 17.24 8.75
CA ASP A 181 -13.18 17.09 7.93
C ASP A 181 -13.09 15.71 7.29
N ILE A 182 -13.37 14.66 8.09
CA ILE A 182 -13.39 13.28 7.61
C ILE A 182 -14.44 13.14 6.50
N ALA A 183 -15.67 13.59 6.73
CA ALA A 183 -16.75 13.49 5.76
C ALA A 183 -16.44 14.24 4.46
N ARG A 184 -15.76 15.40 4.54
CA ARG A 184 -15.33 16.15 3.35
C ARG A 184 -14.32 15.36 2.52
N GLU A 185 -13.25 14.85 3.14
CA GLU A 185 -12.24 14.06 2.42
C GLU A 185 -12.83 12.75 1.89
N THR A 186 -13.67 12.05 2.67
CA THR A 186 -14.36 10.83 2.21
C THR A 186 -15.19 11.09 0.94
N ARG A 187 -15.98 12.17 0.88
CA ARG A 187 -16.77 12.50 -0.32
C ARG A 187 -15.87 12.76 -1.54
N ARG A 188 -14.77 13.51 -1.34
CA ARG A 188 -13.78 13.74 -2.41
C ARG A 188 -13.20 12.42 -2.91
N MET A 189 -12.86 11.52 -1.98
CA MET A 189 -12.23 10.25 -2.32
C MET A 189 -13.16 9.26 -3.02
N ILE A 190 -14.45 9.24 -2.64
CA ILE A 190 -15.47 8.41 -3.29
C ILE A 190 -15.75 8.89 -4.73
N ALA A 191 -15.64 10.20 -4.99
CA ALA A 191 -15.79 10.76 -6.33
C ALA A 191 -14.59 10.48 -7.26
N ASP A 192 -13.46 9.98 -6.72
CA ASP A 192 -12.27 9.65 -7.49
C ASP A 192 -12.42 8.28 -8.17
N PRO A 193 -12.00 8.12 -9.45
CA PRO A 193 -12.07 6.84 -10.17
C PRO A 193 -11.44 5.64 -9.45
N ARG A 194 -10.47 5.87 -8.56
CA ARG A 194 -9.84 4.81 -7.73
C ARG A 194 -10.84 4.08 -6.84
N PHE A 195 -11.96 4.72 -6.45
CA PHE A 195 -12.97 4.09 -5.61
C PHE A 195 -13.64 2.87 -6.27
N ARG A 196 -13.67 2.81 -7.61
CA ARG A 196 -14.26 1.67 -8.34
C ARG A 196 -13.65 0.32 -7.97
N ALA A 197 -12.34 0.27 -7.75
CA ALA A 197 -11.65 -0.97 -7.35
C ALA A 197 -12.11 -1.46 -5.97
N THR A 198 -12.50 -0.55 -5.08
CA THR A 198 -13.04 -0.87 -3.76
C THR A 198 -14.48 -1.38 -3.88
N LEU A 199 -15.31 -0.74 -4.71
CA LEU A 199 -16.67 -1.24 -5.00
C LEU A 199 -16.63 -2.66 -5.56
N GLU A 200 -15.80 -2.91 -6.57
CA GLU A 200 -15.56 -4.25 -7.11
C GLU A 200 -15.15 -5.23 -6.01
N SER A 201 -14.09 -4.91 -5.26
CA SER A 201 -13.56 -5.81 -4.23
C SER A 201 -14.57 -6.11 -3.12
N PHE A 202 -15.36 -5.12 -2.70
CA PHE A 202 -16.39 -5.28 -1.68
C PHE A 202 -17.49 -6.23 -2.15
N HIS A 203 -18.07 -6.00 -3.33
CA HIS A 203 -19.20 -6.80 -3.82
C HIS A 203 -18.78 -8.22 -4.19
N LEU A 204 -17.58 -8.41 -4.75
CA LEU A 204 -17.06 -9.75 -5.04
C LEU A 204 -16.87 -10.60 -3.79
N GLN A 205 -16.45 -10.00 -2.67
CA GLN A 205 -16.33 -10.69 -1.38
C GLN A 205 -17.70 -10.92 -0.75
N TRP A 206 -18.53 -9.88 -0.68
CA TRP A 206 -19.84 -9.94 -0.04
C TRP A 206 -20.75 -11.00 -0.66
N LEU A 207 -20.72 -11.12 -1.98
CA LEU A 207 -21.54 -12.07 -2.73
C LEU A 207 -20.86 -13.44 -2.96
N GLY A 208 -19.60 -13.62 -2.53
CA GLY A 208 -18.85 -14.86 -2.77
C GLY A 208 -18.66 -15.18 -4.26
N ILE A 209 -18.42 -14.15 -5.08
CA ILE A 209 -18.31 -14.32 -6.55
C ILE A 209 -16.93 -14.85 -6.94
N LYS A 210 -15.90 -14.66 -6.11
CA LYS A 210 -14.57 -15.24 -6.37
C LYS A 210 -14.63 -16.77 -6.35
N GLU A 211 -15.48 -17.34 -5.50
CA GLU A 211 -15.69 -18.78 -5.38
C GLU A 211 -16.42 -19.34 -6.60
N LEU A 212 -17.22 -18.52 -7.29
CA LEU A 212 -17.93 -18.92 -8.51
C LEU A 212 -16.96 -19.25 -9.65
N THR A 213 -15.89 -18.48 -9.82
CA THR A 213 -14.87 -18.77 -10.84
C THR A 213 -13.94 -19.92 -10.46
N GLN A 214 -13.96 -20.37 -9.20
CA GLN A 214 -13.22 -21.53 -8.72
C GLN A 214 -14.09 -22.79 -8.62
N ALA A 215 -15.41 -22.68 -8.85
CA ALA A 215 -16.34 -23.78 -8.68
C ALA A 215 -16.21 -24.79 -9.82
N THR A 216 -15.86 -26.03 -9.51
CA THR A 216 -15.94 -27.13 -10.48
C THR A 216 -17.35 -27.72 -10.50
N LYS A 217 -17.97 -27.81 -11.67
CA LYS A 217 -19.29 -28.43 -11.87
C LYS A 217 -19.16 -29.72 -12.68
N ASP A 218 -20.09 -30.65 -12.45
CA ASP A 218 -20.18 -31.85 -13.28
C ASP A 218 -20.57 -31.46 -14.71
N PRO A 219 -19.72 -31.75 -15.72
CA PRO A 219 -19.96 -31.30 -17.09
C PRO A 219 -21.15 -32.01 -17.77
N VAL A 220 -21.60 -33.16 -17.25
CA VAL A 220 -22.79 -33.86 -17.75
C VAL A 220 -24.06 -33.19 -17.23
N LEU A 221 -24.08 -32.78 -15.96
CA LEU A 221 -25.23 -32.12 -15.35
C LEU A 221 -25.31 -30.63 -15.67
N PHE A 222 -24.15 -29.97 -15.87
CA PHE A 222 -24.04 -28.54 -16.13
C PHE A 222 -23.20 -28.26 -17.39
N PRO A 223 -23.62 -28.73 -18.58
CA PRO A 223 -22.82 -28.65 -19.81
C PRO A 223 -22.54 -27.22 -20.30
N MET A 224 -23.31 -26.23 -19.83
CA MET A 224 -23.11 -24.82 -20.17
C MET A 224 -22.17 -24.10 -19.19
N PHE A 225 -21.82 -24.74 -18.06
CA PHE A 225 -20.91 -24.13 -17.09
C PHE A 225 -19.46 -24.35 -17.55
N ASP A 226 -18.93 -23.38 -18.26
CA ASP A 226 -17.53 -23.31 -18.68
C ASP A 226 -16.83 -22.07 -18.09
N ASP A 227 -15.51 -21.99 -18.32
CA ASP A 227 -14.68 -20.88 -17.84
C ASP A 227 -15.12 -19.53 -18.43
N ALA A 228 -15.71 -19.53 -19.63
CA ALA A 228 -16.16 -18.30 -20.29
C ALA A 228 -17.45 -17.76 -19.65
N LEU A 229 -18.39 -18.63 -19.29
CA LEU A 229 -19.61 -18.28 -18.58
C LEU A 229 -19.28 -17.80 -17.17
N SER A 230 -18.46 -18.51 -16.41
CA SER A 230 -18.10 -18.12 -15.03
C SER A 230 -17.40 -16.75 -15.01
N ALA A 231 -16.47 -16.50 -15.94
CA ALA A 231 -15.83 -15.19 -16.10
C ALA A 231 -16.83 -14.10 -16.52
N SER A 232 -17.84 -14.42 -17.33
CA SER A 232 -18.86 -13.45 -17.76
C SER A 232 -19.82 -13.09 -16.62
N MET A 233 -20.23 -14.05 -15.80
CA MET A 233 -21.05 -13.80 -14.60
C MET A 233 -20.34 -12.87 -13.61
N GLN A 234 -19.03 -13.09 -13.42
CA GLN A 234 -18.22 -12.18 -12.59
C GLN A 234 -18.15 -10.77 -13.20
N ARG A 235 -17.85 -10.65 -14.50
CA ARG A 235 -17.77 -9.35 -15.18
C ARG A 235 -19.08 -8.58 -15.12
N GLU A 236 -20.21 -9.22 -15.40
CA GLU A 236 -21.55 -8.61 -15.32
C GLU A 236 -21.78 -7.97 -13.94
N THR A 237 -21.44 -8.71 -12.87
CA THR A 237 -21.58 -8.20 -11.49
C THR A 237 -20.70 -6.97 -11.26
N VAL A 238 -19.44 -7.00 -11.71
CA VAL A 238 -18.51 -5.87 -11.55
C VAL A 238 -18.97 -4.65 -12.35
N GLU A 239 -19.40 -4.84 -13.60
CA GLU A 239 -19.90 -3.76 -14.44
C GLU A 239 -21.14 -3.11 -13.82
N PHE A 240 -22.10 -3.92 -13.35
CA PHE A 240 -23.32 -3.43 -12.70
C PHE A 240 -23.03 -2.55 -11.48
N VAL A 241 -22.15 -2.99 -10.57
CA VAL A 241 -21.89 -2.26 -9.31
C VAL A 241 -20.95 -1.06 -9.48
N THR A 242 -20.21 -0.96 -10.59
CA THR A 242 -19.27 0.15 -10.84
C THR A 242 -19.80 1.20 -11.82
N GLN A 243 -20.96 0.97 -12.44
CA GLN A 243 -21.63 1.88 -13.35
C GLN A 243 -22.49 2.95 -12.62
N VAL A 244 -22.72 2.80 -11.31
CA VAL A 244 -23.52 3.71 -10.47
C VAL A 244 -22.78 4.99 -10.11
#